data_AF-A0AB73B9S2-F1
#
_entry.id   AF-A0AB73B9S2-F1
#
_cell.length_a   1.000
_cell.length_b   1.000
_cell.length_c   1.000
_cell.angle_alpha   90.00
_cell.angle_beta   90.00
_cell.angle_gamma   90.00
#
_symmetry.space_group_name_H-M   'P 1'
#
loop_
_entity.id
_entity.type
_entity.pdbx_description
1 polymer ?
#
loop_
_entity_poly.entity_id
_entity_poly.type
_entity_poly.pdbx_seq_one_letter_code
_entity_poly.pdbx_strand_id
1 'polypeptide(L)'
;MDTRATPILLDEQAFITHYINELQNSQQWDSTAVVIAYDDSDGWYDHKAPKILNGSDDTTIDEETGDPVDAEICTSAAKGVGVAGGAKGQCGPGTRQPLLVVSPFAKSNHVDSTYTEQTSITKFIQDNWDLGRLGADTFDNRAGKLDGMFDFQAKADKVFLNETDGSVAKSYDQVKKIDNASRETTQLKDVAEGMNDPASTENGAIKETRLAAATEEKSGFPTWMWGALGVIVVIVAGGVLFMKNRSGNK
;
A
#
# COMPACT_ATOMS: atom_id res chain seq x y z
N MET A 1 36.01 -13.13 9.84
CA MET A 1 34.89 -13.05 8.89
C MET A 1 33.67 -12.73 9.72
N ASP A 2 33.22 -11.49 9.64
CA ASP A 2 32.07 -10.99 10.39
C ASP A 2 30.79 -11.48 9.71
N THR A 3 30.00 -12.28 10.42
CA THR A 3 28.75 -12.89 9.95
C THR A 3 27.51 -12.07 10.35
N ARG A 4 27.67 -10.81 10.79
CA ARG A 4 26.58 -9.97 11.34
C ARG A 4 25.84 -9.11 10.32
N ALA A 5 26.07 -9.28 9.02
CA ALA A 5 25.16 -8.73 8.03
C ALA A 5 23.94 -9.67 7.94
N THR A 6 22.92 -9.40 8.75
CA THR A 6 21.59 -9.96 8.54
C THR A 6 21.16 -9.54 7.13
N PRO A 7 20.99 -10.45 6.16
CA PRO A 7 20.60 -10.07 4.80
C PRO A 7 19.34 -9.20 4.81
N ILE A 8 19.26 -8.18 3.95
CA ILE A 8 18.16 -7.20 3.85
C ILE A 8 16.77 -7.88 3.80
N LEU A 9 16.68 -9.06 3.18
CA LEU A 9 15.44 -9.86 3.13
C LEU A 9 14.92 -10.27 4.52
N LEU A 10 15.80 -10.46 5.50
CA LEU A 10 15.39 -10.77 6.87
C LEU A 10 14.86 -9.54 7.61
N ASP A 11 15.35 -8.34 7.30
CA ASP A 11 14.85 -7.10 7.90
C ASP A 11 13.43 -6.78 7.39
N GLU A 12 13.19 -6.92 6.09
CA GLU A 12 11.84 -6.72 5.52
C GLU A 12 10.85 -7.78 6.04
N GLN A 13 11.23 -9.06 6.05
CA GLN A 13 10.40 -10.13 6.59
C GLN A 13 10.01 -9.85 8.04
N ALA A 14 10.98 -9.47 8.87
CA ALA A 14 10.76 -9.16 10.28
C ALA A 14 9.82 -7.99 10.45
N PHE A 15 10.05 -6.91 9.68
CA PHE A 15 9.20 -5.72 9.67
C PHE A 15 7.76 -6.08 9.34
N ILE A 16 7.52 -6.69 8.18
CA ILE A 16 6.17 -7.04 7.71
C ILE A 16 5.48 -7.97 8.71
N THR A 17 6.18 -9.01 9.16
CA THR A 17 5.65 -9.98 10.12
C THR A 17 5.24 -9.31 11.43
N HIS A 18 6.11 -8.45 11.97
CA HIS A 18 5.86 -7.73 13.21
C HIS A 18 4.55 -6.93 13.12
N TYR A 19 4.42 -6.04 12.15
CA TYR A 19 3.24 -5.17 12.05
C TYR A 19 1.96 -5.94 11.74
N ILE A 20 2.02 -6.96 10.89
CA ILE A 20 0.84 -7.78 10.60
C ILE A 20 0.41 -8.58 11.85
N ASN A 21 1.34 -9.09 12.65
CA ASN A 21 1.02 -9.74 13.92
C ASN A 21 0.35 -8.77 14.91
N GLU A 22 0.91 -7.57 15.09
CA GLU A 22 0.36 -6.55 15.98
C GLU A 22 -1.04 -6.10 15.53
N LEU A 23 -1.23 -5.87 14.22
CA LEU A 23 -2.53 -5.53 13.65
C LEU A 23 -3.55 -6.64 13.85
N GLN A 24 -3.19 -7.90 13.60
CA GLN A 24 -4.05 -9.05 13.84
C GLN A 24 -4.42 -9.23 15.31
N ASN A 25 -3.54 -8.89 16.24
CA ASN A 25 -3.83 -8.95 17.68
C ASN A 25 -4.64 -7.74 18.18
N SER A 26 -4.67 -6.64 17.42
CA SER A 26 -5.39 -5.43 17.78
C SER A 26 -6.91 -5.59 17.73
N GLN A 27 -7.61 -4.68 18.42
CA GLN A 27 -9.08 -4.57 18.37
C GLN A 27 -9.59 -4.08 17.00
N GLN A 28 -8.73 -3.55 16.13
CA GLN A 28 -9.11 -3.02 14.83
C GLN A 28 -9.07 -4.07 13.71
N TRP A 29 -8.51 -5.26 13.98
CA TRP A 29 -8.30 -6.30 12.96
C TRP A 29 -9.57 -6.63 12.17
N ASP A 30 -10.70 -6.77 12.88
CA ASP A 30 -11.98 -7.17 12.31
C ASP A 30 -12.52 -6.19 11.26
N SER A 31 -11.92 -5.01 11.14
CA SER A 31 -12.17 -4.02 10.10
C SER A 31 -10.85 -3.44 9.55
N THR A 32 -9.90 -4.30 9.20
CA THR A 32 -8.62 -3.91 8.62
C THR A 32 -8.31 -4.72 7.36
N ALA A 33 -7.69 -4.09 6.37
CA ALA A 33 -7.13 -4.77 5.21
C ALA A 33 -5.74 -4.21 4.91
N VAL A 34 -4.71 -4.98 5.20
CA VAL A 34 -3.33 -4.62 4.90
C VAL A 34 -3.05 -4.94 3.44
N VAL A 35 -2.56 -3.96 2.68
CA VAL A 35 -2.08 -4.15 1.31
C VAL A 35 -0.55 -4.13 1.35
N ILE A 36 0.09 -5.16 0.80
CA ILE A 36 1.56 -5.20 0.66
C ILE A 36 1.86 -5.00 -0.82
N ALA A 37 2.57 -3.93 -1.14
CA ALA A 37 2.91 -3.56 -2.50
C ALA A 37 4.34 -3.00 -2.55
N TYR A 38 4.96 -3.13 -3.73
CA TYR A 38 6.30 -2.64 -4.02
C TYR A 38 6.21 -1.45 -4.98
N ASP A 39 7.14 -0.50 -4.84
CA ASP A 39 7.22 0.72 -5.64
C ASP A 39 7.88 0.48 -7.00
N ASP A 40 8.91 -0.37 -7.08
CA ASP A 40 9.49 -0.84 -8.32
C ASP A 40 10.12 -2.25 -8.19
N SER A 41 10.74 -2.74 -9.29
CA SER A 41 11.36 -4.07 -9.34
C SER A 41 12.86 -4.08 -9.06
N ASP A 42 13.48 -2.96 -8.69
CA ASP A 42 14.93 -2.78 -8.62
C ASP A 42 15.65 -3.14 -9.95
N GLY A 43 14.91 -3.13 -11.06
CA GLY A 43 15.37 -3.61 -12.37
C GLY A 43 15.53 -5.14 -12.50
N TRP A 44 15.06 -5.91 -11.52
CA TRP A 44 15.16 -7.38 -11.55
C TRP A 44 14.30 -7.99 -12.66
N TYR A 45 14.74 -9.16 -13.12
CA TYR A 45 14.08 -9.87 -14.21
C TYR A 45 12.68 -10.33 -13.84
N ASP A 46 11.69 -9.93 -14.65
CA ASP A 46 10.38 -10.58 -14.74
C ASP A 46 10.21 -11.16 -16.16
N HIS A 47 9.68 -12.38 -16.25
CA HIS A 47 9.51 -13.07 -17.53
C HIS A 47 8.42 -12.47 -18.42
N LYS A 48 7.50 -11.69 -17.84
CA LYS A 48 6.40 -11.06 -18.55
C LYS A 48 6.80 -9.63 -18.90
N ALA A 49 7.05 -9.41 -20.19
CA ALA A 49 7.32 -8.07 -20.70
C ALA A 49 6.16 -7.11 -20.30
N PRO A 50 6.48 -5.90 -19.82
CA PRO A 50 5.47 -4.92 -19.47
C PRO A 50 4.70 -4.48 -20.72
N LYS A 51 3.39 -4.33 -20.57
CA LYS A 51 2.55 -3.73 -21.60
C LYS A 51 2.36 -2.26 -21.25
N ILE A 52 3.07 -1.39 -21.97
CA ILE A 52 2.94 0.05 -21.79
C ILE A 52 1.53 0.50 -22.25
N LEU A 53 0.82 1.17 -21.36
CA LEU A 53 -0.53 1.72 -21.58
C LEU A 53 -0.56 3.26 -21.60
N ASN A 54 0.54 3.90 -21.20
CA ASN A 54 0.82 5.31 -21.36
C ASN A 54 2.26 5.49 -21.84
N GLY A 55 2.46 6.13 -22.98
CA GLY A 55 3.80 6.47 -23.46
C GLY A 55 4.33 7.75 -22.81
N SER A 56 5.57 8.08 -23.15
CA SER A 56 6.16 9.40 -22.95
C SER A 56 6.95 9.75 -24.20
N ASP A 57 6.85 10.99 -24.66
CA ASP A 57 7.47 11.50 -25.89
C ASP A 57 8.46 12.63 -25.62
N ASP A 58 9.13 12.59 -24.47
CA ASP A 58 10.15 13.56 -24.13
C ASP A 58 11.43 13.34 -24.94
N THR A 59 11.67 14.24 -25.89
CA THR A 59 12.84 14.20 -26.78
C THR A 59 14.06 14.91 -26.20
N THR A 60 14.04 15.31 -24.92
CA THR A 60 15.19 15.95 -24.28
C THR A 60 16.32 14.95 -24.02
N ILE A 61 17.52 15.47 -23.85
CA ILE A 61 18.74 14.72 -23.59
C ILE A 61 19.19 15.06 -22.18
N ASP A 62 19.57 14.06 -21.40
CA ASP A 62 20.18 14.22 -20.09
C ASP A 62 21.56 14.88 -20.27
N GLU A 63 21.79 16.02 -19.61
CA GLU A 63 23.02 16.80 -19.78
C GLU A 63 24.25 16.14 -19.16
N GLU A 64 24.08 15.21 -18.21
CA GLU A 64 25.16 14.50 -17.53
C GLU A 64 25.60 13.26 -18.32
N THR A 65 24.64 12.48 -18.84
CA THR A 65 24.92 11.23 -19.55
C THR A 65 25.02 11.41 -21.07
N GLY A 66 24.34 12.42 -21.63
CA GLY A 66 24.18 12.61 -23.08
C GLY A 66 23.15 11.67 -23.72
N ASP A 67 22.41 10.91 -22.91
CA ASP A 67 21.40 9.96 -23.37
C ASP A 67 19.99 10.59 -23.42
N PRO A 68 19.06 10.08 -24.25
CA PRO A 68 17.65 10.49 -24.20
C PRO A 68 17.05 10.24 -22.82
N VAL A 69 16.27 11.20 -22.32
CA VAL A 69 15.61 11.06 -21.01
C VAL A 69 14.56 9.94 -21.02
N ASP A 70 13.87 9.75 -22.14
CA ASP A 70 12.92 8.66 -22.33
C ASP A 70 13.59 7.48 -23.04
N ALA A 71 13.40 6.29 -22.47
CA ALA A 71 13.77 5.05 -23.13
C ALA A 71 12.95 4.83 -24.41
N GLU A 72 13.54 4.16 -25.41
CA GLU A 72 12.87 3.89 -26.70
C GLU A 72 11.53 3.15 -26.56
N ILE A 73 11.38 2.30 -25.54
CA ILE A 73 10.10 1.62 -25.27
C ILE A 73 8.96 2.61 -24.99
N CYS A 74 9.26 3.76 -24.38
CA CYS A 74 8.31 4.80 -24.02
C CYS A 74 7.92 5.66 -25.22
N THR A 75 8.91 6.12 -25.98
CA THR A 75 8.69 6.93 -27.19
C THR A 75 8.01 6.13 -28.30
N SER A 76 8.34 4.83 -28.43
CA SER A 76 7.65 3.93 -29.35
C SER A 76 6.21 3.63 -28.90
N ALA A 77 5.98 3.42 -27.60
CA ALA A 77 4.62 3.22 -27.09
C ALA A 77 3.73 4.46 -27.29
N ALA A 78 4.27 5.67 -27.11
CA ALA A 78 3.54 6.93 -27.29
C ALA A 78 2.86 7.03 -28.67
N LYS A 79 3.49 6.49 -29.73
CA LYS A 79 2.91 6.46 -31.10
C LYS A 79 1.64 5.61 -31.20
N GLY A 80 1.49 4.61 -30.32
CA GLY A 80 0.36 3.69 -30.33
C GLY A 80 -0.70 3.96 -29.25
N VAL A 81 -0.27 4.23 -28.02
CA VAL A 81 -1.17 4.41 -26.86
C VAL A 81 -1.35 5.87 -26.44
N GLY A 82 -0.57 6.79 -27.02
CA GLY A 82 -0.60 8.21 -26.67
C GLY A 82 0.14 8.55 -25.37
N VAL A 83 0.04 9.82 -24.98
CA VAL A 83 0.60 10.39 -23.75
C VAL A 83 -0.54 11.08 -22.99
N ALA A 84 -0.93 10.50 -21.86
CA ALA A 84 -1.97 11.03 -20.98
C ALA A 84 -1.58 12.44 -20.50
N GLY A 85 -2.51 13.40 -20.63
CA GLY A 85 -2.29 14.80 -20.26
C GLY A 85 -1.18 15.53 -21.02
N GLY A 86 -0.51 14.89 -21.99
CA GLY A 86 0.76 15.38 -22.54
C GLY A 86 1.89 15.44 -21.49
N ALA A 87 1.75 14.71 -20.38
CA ALA A 87 2.71 14.69 -19.30
C ALA A 87 3.93 13.84 -19.67
N LYS A 88 5.10 14.48 -19.68
CA LYS A 88 6.41 13.84 -19.90
C LYS A 88 6.83 13.00 -18.69
N GLY A 89 7.55 11.92 -18.93
CA GLY A 89 8.13 11.05 -17.91
C GLY A 89 7.14 10.08 -17.24
N GLN A 90 5.87 10.01 -17.67
CA GLN A 90 4.85 9.12 -17.08
C GLN A 90 4.65 7.81 -17.86
N CYS A 91 5.72 7.32 -18.48
CA CYS A 91 5.68 6.08 -19.23
C CYS A 91 5.36 4.88 -18.33
N GLY A 92 4.43 4.02 -18.74
CA GLY A 92 4.13 2.80 -17.99
C GLY A 92 2.79 2.15 -18.37
N PRO A 93 2.33 1.15 -17.62
CA PRO A 93 2.95 0.59 -16.40
C PRO A 93 4.30 -0.09 -16.65
N GLY A 94 5.14 -0.09 -15.61
CA GLY A 94 6.45 -0.76 -15.61
C GLY A 94 6.35 -2.27 -15.42
N THR A 95 7.44 -2.87 -14.95
CA THR A 95 7.55 -4.30 -14.61
C THR A 95 6.52 -4.72 -13.57
N ARG A 96 6.11 -5.99 -13.62
CA ARG A 96 5.13 -6.56 -12.70
C ARG A 96 5.70 -6.62 -11.29
N GLN A 97 4.90 -6.21 -10.31
CA GLN A 97 5.23 -6.25 -8.88
C GLN A 97 4.40 -7.29 -8.12
N PRO A 98 4.91 -7.82 -6.99
CA PRO A 98 4.07 -8.53 -6.02
C PRO A 98 3.00 -7.58 -5.44
N LEU A 99 1.80 -8.10 -5.24
CA LEU A 99 0.70 -7.41 -4.58
C LEU A 99 -0.06 -8.43 -3.72
N LEU A 100 -0.16 -8.15 -2.41
CA LEU A 100 -0.86 -9.01 -1.47
C LEU A 100 -1.89 -8.21 -0.68
N VAL A 101 -2.94 -8.90 -0.26
CA VAL A 101 -3.95 -8.38 0.68
C VAL A 101 -4.06 -9.36 1.84
N VAL A 102 -3.94 -8.81 3.06
CA VAL A 102 -4.05 -9.56 4.31
C VAL A 102 -5.15 -8.92 5.15
N SER A 103 -6.25 -9.64 5.37
CA SER A 103 -7.48 -9.10 5.97
C SER A 103 -8.36 -10.24 6.50
N PRO A 104 -9.24 -10.01 7.50
CA PRO A 104 -10.34 -10.94 7.77
C PRO A 104 -11.25 -11.14 6.55
N PHE A 105 -11.30 -10.18 5.62
CA PHE A 105 -12.12 -10.29 4.41
C PHE A 105 -11.35 -10.84 3.21
N ALA A 106 -10.05 -11.15 3.35
CA ALA A 106 -9.26 -11.68 2.24
C ALA A 106 -9.65 -13.13 1.95
N LYS A 107 -9.73 -13.50 0.66
CA LYS A 107 -9.86 -14.91 0.28
C LYS A 107 -8.59 -15.67 0.67
N SER A 108 -8.74 -16.71 1.48
CA SER A 108 -7.61 -17.52 1.94
C SER A 108 -7.02 -18.38 0.81
N ASN A 109 -5.69 -18.41 0.70
CA ASN A 109 -4.96 -19.19 -0.30
C ASN A 109 -5.46 -18.96 -1.75
N HIS A 110 -5.68 -17.70 -2.10
CA HIS A 110 -6.24 -17.28 -3.38
C HIS A 110 -5.26 -16.41 -4.17
N VAL A 111 -5.18 -16.66 -5.47
CA VAL A 111 -4.43 -15.82 -6.42
C VAL A 111 -5.43 -15.19 -7.37
N ASP A 112 -5.63 -13.87 -7.25
CA ASP A 112 -6.39 -13.11 -8.23
C ASP A 112 -5.50 -12.79 -9.45
N SER A 113 -6.04 -13.00 -10.65
CA SER A 113 -5.35 -12.75 -11.92
C SER A 113 -5.87 -11.51 -12.64
N THR A 114 -6.72 -10.72 -11.99
CA THR A 114 -7.13 -9.40 -12.46
C THR A 114 -5.91 -8.53 -12.73
N TYR A 115 -5.87 -7.85 -13.87
CA TYR A 115 -4.79 -6.92 -14.18
C TYR A 115 -4.90 -5.68 -13.29
N THR A 116 -3.89 -5.46 -12.45
CA THR A 116 -3.82 -4.32 -11.53
C THR A 116 -2.62 -3.42 -11.87
N GLU A 117 -2.75 -2.15 -11.53
CA GLU A 117 -1.66 -1.16 -11.52
C GLU A 117 -1.45 -0.67 -10.09
N GLN A 118 -0.39 0.08 -9.79
CA GLN A 118 -0.20 0.66 -8.45
C GLN A 118 -1.40 1.53 -8.02
N THR A 119 -2.01 2.23 -8.98
CA THR A 119 -3.23 3.02 -8.77
C THR A 119 -4.48 2.18 -8.49
N SER A 120 -4.43 0.84 -8.59
CA SER A 120 -5.51 -0.05 -8.11
C SER A 120 -5.74 0.11 -6.60
N ILE A 121 -4.68 0.40 -5.83
CA ILE A 121 -4.79 0.69 -4.39
C ILE A 121 -5.56 2.00 -4.19
N THR A 122 -5.17 3.05 -4.93
CA THR A 122 -5.87 4.34 -4.92
C THR A 122 -7.34 4.18 -5.31
N LYS A 123 -7.62 3.43 -6.37
CA LYS A 123 -8.98 3.13 -6.83
C LYS A 123 -9.81 2.46 -5.75
N PHE A 124 -9.22 1.49 -5.04
CA PHE A 124 -9.90 0.77 -3.98
C PHE A 124 -10.21 1.68 -2.77
N ILE A 125 -9.31 2.60 -2.42
CA ILE A 125 -9.58 3.65 -1.42
C ILE A 125 -10.75 4.52 -1.90
N GLN A 126 -10.68 5.03 -3.12
CA GLN A 126 -11.75 5.88 -3.64
C GLN A 126 -13.10 5.20 -3.66
N ASP A 127 -13.15 3.93 -4.05
CA ASP A 127 -14.38 3.14 -4.10
C ASP A 127 -14.91 2.84 -2.68
N ASN A 128 -14.03 2.57 -1.70
CA ASN A 128 -14.44 2.28 -0.33
C ASN A 128 -14.97 3.52 0.43
N TRP A 129 -14.45 4.71 0.14
CA TRP A 129 -14.85 5.96 0.80
C TRP A 129 -15.66 6.92 -0.08
N ASP A 130 -16.09 6.48 -1.27
CA ASP A 130 -16.86 7.27 -2.22
C ASP A 130 -16.22 8.64 -2.55
N LEU A 131 -14.91 8.64 -2.78
CA LEU A 131 -14.11 9.86 -2.97
C LEU A 131 -14.09 10.38 -4.41
N GLY A 132 -14.61 9.60 -5.37
CA GLY A 132 -14.48 9.88 -6.80
C GLY A 132 -13.07 9.61 -7.35
N ARG A 133 -12.87 9.85 -8.65
CA ARG A 133 -11.56 9.74 -9.33
C ARG A 133 -10.79 11.05 -9.27
N LEU A 134 -9.46 10.96 -9.35
CA LEU A 134 -8.58 12.13 -9.24
C LEU A 134 -8.56 13.01 -10.50
N GLY A 135 -8.79 12.46 -11.69
CA GLY A 135 -8.86 13.25 -12.91
C GLY A 135 -8.51 12.47 -14.18
N ALA A 136 -8.32 13.20 -15.29
CA ALA A 136 -8.04 12.61 -16.60
C ALA A 136 -6.60 12.08 -16.74
N ASP A 137 -5.65 12.67 -16.00
CA ASP A 137 -4.22 12.38 -16.10
C ASP A 137 -3.74 11.42 -15.00
N THR A 138 -4.68 10.80 -14.29
CA THR A 138 -4.42 9.77 -13.28
C THR A 138 -4.83 8.40 -13.79
N PHE A 139 -4.07 7.37 -13.42
CA PHE A 139 -4.32 6.00 -13.91
C PHE A 139 -5.29 5.21 -13.02
N ASP A 140 -5.89 5.82 -12.01
CA ASP A 140 -6.90 5.24 -11.11
C ASP A 140 -8.19 4.83 -11.82
N ASN A 141 -8.58 5.58 -12.86
CA ASN A 141 -9.78 5.26 -13.63
C ASN A 141 -9.63 3.94 -14.40
N ARG A 142 -8.48 3.73 -15.07
CA ARG A 142 -8.21 2.52 -15.87
C ARG A 142 -7.77 1.30 -15.06
N ALA A 143 -7.23 1.52 -13.86
CA ALA A 143 -6.71 0.44 -13.02
C ALA A 143 -7.77 -0.61 -12.68
N GLY A 144 -7.35 -1.87 -12.61
CA GLY A 144 -8.20 -2.97 -12.15
C GLY A 144 -8.60 -2.79 -10.68
N LYS A 145 -9.73 -3.39 -10.30
CA LYS A 145 -10.20 -3.40 -8.92
C LYS A 145 -9.55 -4.52 -8.10
N LEU A 146 -9.46 -4.33 -6.79
CA LEU A 146 -8.97 -5.36 -5.86
C LEU A 146 -10.07 -6.27 -5.31
N ASP A 147 -11.33 -6.05 -5.69
CA ASP A 147 -12.52 -6.78 -5.21
C ASP A 147 -12.36 -8.31 -5.36
N GLY A 148 -11.63 -8.77 -6.38
CA GLY A 148 -11.34 -10.19 -6.62
C GLY A 148 -10.57 -10.87 -5.49
N MET A 149 -9.81 -10.10 -4.69
CA MET A 149 -9.02 -10.57 -3.56
C MET A 149 -9.84 -10.72 -2.27
N PHE A 150 -11.07 -10.18 -2.23
CA PHE A 150 -11.92 -10.15 -1.04
C PHE A 150 -13.15 -11.07 -1.14
N ASP A 151 -13.53 -11.65 -0.01
CA ASP A 151 -14.85 -12.15 0.29
C ASP A 151 -15.35 -11.44 1.56
N PHE A 152 -16.16 -10.39 1.38
CA PHE A 152 -16.65 -9.55 2.48
C PHE A 152 -17.68 -10.25 3.38
N GLN A 153 -18.10 -11.47 3.05
CA GLN A 153 -18.94 -12.30 3.93
C GLN A 153 -18.11 -13.29 4.75
N ALA A 154 -16.86 -13.54 4.37
CA ALA A 154 -15.95 -14.42 5.09
C ALA A 154 -15.25 -13.69 6.25
N LYS A 155 -14.76 -14.48 7.21
CA LYS A 155 -13.84 -14.04 8.26
C LYS A 155 -12.65 -14.99 8.28
N ALA A 156 -11.64 -14.68 7.47
CA ALA A 156 -10.39 -15.42 7.39
C ALA A 156 -9.72 -15.52 8.77
N ASP A 157 -9.12 -16.68 9.03
CA ASP A 157 -8.40 -16.94 10.27
C ASP A 157 -7.15 -16.06 10.37
N LYS A 158 -6.80 -15.68 11.60
CA LYS A 158 -5.54 -15.01 11.89
C LYS A 158 -4.38 -15.98 11.71
N VAL A 159 -3.28 -15.51 11.13
CA VAL A 159 -2.02 -16.25 10.97
C VAL A 159 -0.90 -15.44 11.58
N PHE A 160 -0.41 -15.86 12.74
CA PHE A 160 0.75 -15.23 13.37
C PHE A 160 2.03 -15.89 12.86
N LEU A 161 3.03 -15.09 12.48
CA LEU A 161 4.32 -15.60 11.99
C LEU A 161 5.45 -15.22 12.97
N ASN A 162 6.46 -16.07 13.07
CA ASN A 162 7.68 -15.76 13.80
C ASN A 162 8.49 -14.72 13.03
N GLU A 163 8.87 -13.62 13.69
CA GLU A 163 9.62 -12.53 13.05
C GLU A 163 11.01 -13.00 12.60
N THR A 164 11.57 -14.01 13.27
CA THR A 164 12.91 -14.56 13.00
C THR A 164 13.03 -15.31 11.68
N ASP A 165 11.97 -15.98 11.23
CA ASP A 165 12.06 -16.93 10.11
C ASP A 165 10.77 -17.06 9.27
N GLY A 166 9.72 -16.30 9.57
CA GLY A 166 8.45 -16.32 8.85
C GLY A 166 7.62 -17.60 9.06
N SER A 167 8.04 -18.51 9.96
CA SER A 167 7.28 -19.74 10.25
C SER A 167 6.04 -19.44 11.09
N VAL A 168 5.00 -20.27 10.97
CA VAL A 168 3.74 -20.06 11.70
C VAL A 168 3.93 -20.25 13.21
N ALA A 169 3.55 -19.23 13.98
CA ALA A 169 3.40 -19.29 15.43
C ALA A 169 2.03 -19.86 15.82
N LYS A 170 1.94 -20.58 16.93
CA LYS A 170 0.67 -21.19 17.39
C LYS A 170 -0.34 -20.14 17.87
N SER A 171 0.16 -19.04 18.42
CA SER A 171 -0.61 -17.91 18.94
C SER A 171 0.27 -16.67 19.02
N TYR A 172 -0.35 -15.50 19.17
CA TYR A 172 0.36 -14.22 19.22
C TYR A 172 1.38 -14.14 20.36
N ASP A 173 1.05 -14.66 21.56
CA ASP A 173 1.94 -14.72 22.72
C ASP A 173 3.16 -15.65 22.53
N GLN A 174 3.13 -16.49 21.49
CA GLN A 174 4.19 -17.44 21.16
C GLN A 174 5.01 -17.03 19.93
N VAL A 175 4.81 -15.81 19.42
CA VAL A 175 5.63 -15.26 18.33
C VAL A 175 7.08 -15.10 18.80
N LYS A 176 8.01 -15.74 18.08
CA LYS A 176 9.44 -15.50 18.25
C LYS A 176 9.81 -14.16 17.61
N LYS A 177 10.05 -13.16 18.45
CA LYS A 177 10.45 -11.82 18.02
C LYS A 177 11.93 -11.77 17.66
N ILE A 178 12.33 -10.84 16.78
CA ILE A 178 13.76 -10.60 16.53
C ILE A 178 14.39 -9.97 17.77
N ASP A 179 15.57 -10.48 18.13
CA ASP A 179 16.41 -9.87 19.16
C ASP A 179 17.21 -8.68 18.58
N ASN A 180 16.75 -7.47 18.86
CA ASN A 180 17.40 -6.25 18.42
C ASN A 180 18.63 -5.86 19.26
N ALA A 181 18.95 -6.57 20.35
CA ALA A 181 20.09 -6.24 21.20
C ALA A 181 21.43 -6.22 20.44
N SER A 182 21.53 -6.99 19.35
CA SER A 182 22.72 -7.00 18.48
C SER A 182 22.80 -5.79 17.53
N ARG A 183 21.69 -5.10 17.27
CA ARG A 183 21.59 -3.88 16.42
C ARG A 183 21.89 -2.59 17.19
N GLU A 184 21.86 -2.61 18.53
CA GLU A 184 22.17 -1.44 19.37
C GLU A 184 23.54 -0.79 19.03
N THR A 185 24.48 -1.59 18.51
CA THR A 185 25.84 -1.12 18.15
C THR A 185 26.00 -0.70 16.69
N THR A 186 25.02 -0.94 15.81
CA THR A 186 25.16 -0.73 14.37
C THR A 186 24.62 0.62 13.89
N GLN A 187 24.10 1.46 14.78
CA GLN A 187 23.32 2.67 14.45
C GLN A 187 22.12 2.40 13.51
N LEU A 188 21.80 1.13 13.24
CA LEU A 188 20.58 0.76 12.55
C LEU A 188 19.45 0.93 13.54
N LYS A 189 18.43 1.69 13.16
CA LYS A 189 17.20 1.82 13.94
C LYS A 189 16.61 0.44 14.20
N ASP A 190 15.98 0.27 15.35
CA ASP A 190 15.16 -0.92 15.59
C ASP A 190 14.12 -1.04 14.46
N VAL A 191 13.79 -2.28 14.08
CA VAL A 191 12.73 -2.58 13.10
C VAL A 191 11.38 -1.94 13.51
N ALA A 192 11.24 -1.58 14.79
CA ALA A 192 10.09 -0.92 15.38
C ALA A 192 10.37 0.47 16.01
N GLU A 193 11.60 1.01 15.90
CA GLU A 193 11.92 2.33 16.46
C GLU A 193 11.21 3.42 15.67
N GLY A 194 10.40 4.23 16.36
CA GLY A 194 9.67 5.32 15.70
C GLY A 194 8.44 4.86 14.91
N MET A 195 7.76 3.80 15.33
CA MET A 195 6.33 3.60 15.01
C MET A 195 5.47 3.45 16.27
N ASN A 196 6.08 3.07 17.39
CA ASN A 196 5.48 3.19 18.73
C ASN A 196 5.69 4.58 19.37
N ASP A 197 6.50 5.44 18.75
CA ASP A 197 6.69 6.81 19.20
C ASP A 197 5.54 7.67 18.66
N PRO A 198 4.65 8.20 19.50
CA PRO A 198 3.59 9.10 19.06
C PRO A 198 4.12 10.39 18.39
N ALA A 199 5.41 10.69 18.42
CA ALA A 199 6.04 11.79 17.67
C ALA A 199 6.52 11.40 16.26
N SER A 200 6.69 10.11 15.99
CA SER A 200 7.03 9.56 14.66
C SER A 200 5.81 9.32 13.78
N THR A 201 4.65 9.08 14.39
CA THR A 201 3.39 9.57 13.84
C THR A 201 3.43 11.09 13.99
N GLU A 202 3.44 11.83 12.89
CA GLU A 202 3.37 13.30 12.85
C GLU A 202 2.64 13.93 14.07
N ASN A 203 3.43 14.27 15.10
CA ASN A 203 3.07 14.98 16.34
C ASN A 203 1.87 14.46 17.18
N GLY A 204 2.19 13.66 18.20
CA GLY A 204 1.81 13.86 19.61
C GLY A 204 0.32 13.99 19.92
N ALA A 205 -0.26 12.92 20.47
CA ALA A 205 -1.66 12.84 20.94
C ALA A 205 -2.67 13.35 19.91
N ILE A 206 -3.34 12.44 19.20
CA ILE A 206 -4.39 12.71 18.21
C ILE A 206 -5.17 13.98 18.56
N LYS A 207 -4.74 15.12 18.01
CA LYS A 207 -5.57 16.31 17.94
C LYS A 207 -6.45 16.05 16.74
N GLU A 208 -7.73 15.78 17.01
CA GLU A 208 -8.79 15.74 16.02
C GLU A 208 -8.73 16.98 15.12
N THR A 209 -7.94 16.92 14.06
CA THR A 209 -7.95 17.94 13.03
C THR A 209 -9.01 17.48 12.06
N ARG A 210 -10.25 17.87 12.37
CA ARG A 210 -11.39 17.76 11.46
C ARG A 210 -10.95 18.37 10.14
N LEU A 211 -10.79 17.57 9.08
CA LEU A 211 -10.81 18.15 7.73
C LEU A 211 -12.16 18.82 7.62
N ALA A 212 -12.12 20.16 7.54
CA ALA A 212 -13.30 20.99 7.46
C ALA A 212 -14.19 20.43 6.36
N ALA A 213 -15.40 20.00 6.76
CA ALA A 213 -16.49 19.85 5.84
C ALA A 213 -16.53 21.12 4.99
N ALA A 214 -16.49 20.94 3.67
CA ALA A 214 -16.82 22.00 2.74
C ALA A 214 -18.06 22.74 3.28
N THR A 215 -17.97 24.06 3.34
CA THR A 215 -19.03 24.94 3.82
C THR A 215 -20.36 24.53 3.21
N GLU A 216 -21.27 24.05 4.05
CA GLU A 216 -22.66 23.76 3.69
C GLU A 216 -23.32 25.05 3.17
N GLU A 217 -23.71 25.06 1.90
CA GLU A 217 -24.87 25.83 1.47
C GLU A 217 -26.11 24.93 1.56
N LYS A 218 -26.91 25.18 2.60
CA LYS A 218 -28.35 24.96 2.74
C LYS A 218 -28.93 23.63 2.19
N SER A 219 -29.13 22.65 3.06
CA SER A 219 -30.38 21.87 3.03
C SER A 219 -30.75 21.34 4.43
N GLY A 220 -31.97 21.63 4.87
CA GLY A 220 -32.42 21.44 6.25
C GLY A 220 -32.79 19.99 6.58
N PHE A 221 -31.86 19.23 7.14
CA PHE A 221 -32.14 17.96 7.81
C PHE A 221 -31.74 17.98 9.30
N PRO A 222 -32.55 17.38 10.20
CA PRO A 222 -32.36 17.48 11.64
C PRO A 222 -31.15 16.67 12.16
N THR A 223 -30.47 17.24 13.15
CA THR A 223 -29.12 16.92 13.66
C THR A 223 -28.97 15.61 14.45
N TRP A 224 -30.02 14.80 14.62
CA TRP A 224 -29.96 13.53 15.37
C TRP A 224 -29.47 12.33 14.54
N MET A 225 -29.14 12.54 13.26
CA MET A 225 -28.68 11.49 12.33
C MET A 225 -27.14 11.32 12.26
N TRP A 226 -26.37 12.12 13.01
CA TRP A 226 -24.90 12.12 13.03
C TRP A 226 -24.28 11.07 13.98
N GLY A 227 -24.83 9.85 13.99
CA GLY A 227 -24.28 8.73 14.76
C GLY A 227 -23.05 8.11 14.11
N ALA A 228 -21.87 8.44 14.65
CA ALA A 228 -20.62 7.65 14.63
C ALA A 228 -20.01 7.26 13.27
N LEU A 229 -19.15 8.12 12.71
CA LEU A 229 -18.13 7.72 11.72
C LEU A 229 -16.84 8.54 11.94
N GLY A 230 -15.84 7.91 12.55
CA GLY A 230 -14.46 8.39 12.56
C GLY A 230 -13.64 7.56 11.57
N VAL A 231 -13.00 8.24 10.62
CA VAL A 231 -12.03 7.69 9.67
C VAL A 231 -10.63 8.06 10.17
N ILE A 232 -9.72 7.09 10.25
CA ILE A 232 -8.30 7.30 10.49
C ILE A 232 -7.59 6.91 9.19
N VAL A 233 -6.90 7.87 8.56
CA VAL A 233 -6.05 7.65 7.39
C VAL A 233 -4.61 7.67 7.86
N VAL A 234 -3.86 6.61 7.58
CA VAL A 234 -2.40 6.54 7.76
C VAL A 234 -1.83 6.14 6.42
N ILE A 235 -0.94 6.95 5.86
CA ILE A 235 -0.11 6.62 4.69
C ILE A 235 1.33 6.71 5.18
N VAL A 236 2.02 5.57 5.24
CA VAL A 236 3.48 5.51 5.45
C VAL A 236 4.05 4.84 4.21
N ALA A 237 5.15 5.36 3.66
CA ALA A 237 5.86 4.73 2.56
C ALA A 237 6.18 3.26 2.93
N GLY A 238 5.70 2.32 2.11
CA GLY A 238 5.42 0.93 2.55
C GLY A 238 3.99 0.80 3.08
N GLY A 239 2.99 1.07 2.23
CA GLY A 239 1.65 1.46 2.64
C GLY A 239 0.78 0.36 3.25
N VAL A 240 0.69 0.32 4.58
CA VAL A 240 -0.43 -0.32 5.27
C VAL A 240 -1.67 0.58 5.17
N LEU A 241 -2.72 0.08 4.54
CA LEU A 241 -4.00 0.76 4.40
C LEU A 241 -4.98 0.31 5.49
N PHE A 242 -5.71 1.24 6.11
CA PHE A 242 -6.72 0.91 7.13
C PHE A 242 -8.12 1.01 6.55
N MET A 243 -8.89 -0.09 6.56
CA MET A 243 -10.17 -0.19 5.87
C MET A 243 -11.34 -0.53 6.76
N LYS A 244 -12.17 0.47 7.10
CA LYS A 244 -13.39 0.27 7.89
C LYS A 244 -14.63 0.17 7.01
N ASN A 245 -15.35 -0.95 7.09
CA ASN A 245 -16.64 -1.14 6.42
C ASN A 245 -17.76 -0.31 7.06
N ARG A 246 -18.65 0.27 6.25
CA ARG A 246 -19.92 0.85 6.68
C ARG A 246 -20.93 -0.28 6.85
N SER A 247 -21.25 -0.60 8.10
CA SER A 247 -22.43 -1.40 8.45
C SER A 247 -23.66 -0.86 7.70
N GLY A 248 -24.24 -1.69 6.85
CA GLY A 248 -25.40 -1.36 6.04
C GLY A 248 -26.62 -1.02 6.91
N ASN A 249 -27.34 0.02 6.53
CA ASN A 249 -28.70 0.25 6.99
C ASN A 249 -29.63 0.24 5.77
N LYS A 250 -30.32 -0.89 5.62
CA LYS A 250 -31.52 -1.21 4.81
C LYS A 250 -31.50 -0.91 3.31
#